data_AF-A0A2E0M365-F1
#
_entry.id   AF-A0A2E0M365-F1
#
_cell.length_a   1.000
_cell.length_b   1.000
_cell.length_c   1.000
_cell.angle_alpha   90.00
_cell.angle_beta   90.00
_cell.angle_gamma   90.00
#
_symmetry.space_group_name_H-M   'P 1'
#
loop_
_entity.id
_entity.type
_entity.pdbx_description
1 polymer ?
#
loop_
_entity_poly.entity_id
_entity_poly.type
_entity_poly.pdbx_seq_one_letter_code
_entity_poly.pdbx_strand_id
1 'polypeptide(L)' 'MTYSTLGQPRSIRINGRRTSLRLEPVAWLSLFDIAEREAMSPDELIERIATEKAPERCLASAVRVFVADYWQQGGHL' A
#
# COMPACT_ATOMS: atom_id res chain seq x y z
N MET A 1 18.90 8.69 -5.26
CA MET A 1 17.75 8.71 -4.32
C MET A 1 18.09 7.80 -3.15
N THR A 2 18.42 8.36 -2.00
CA THR A 2 18.82 7.60 -0.80
C THR A 2 17.59 7.00 -0.12
N TYR A 3 17.57 5.69 0.07
CA TYR A 3 16.50 4.88 0.71
C TYR A 3 16.15 5.28 2.17
N SER A 4 16.86 6.25 2.75
CA SER A 4 16.85 6.59 4.17
C SER A 4 15.61 7.36 4.66
N THR A 5 14.80 7.97 3.79
CA THR A 5 13.61 8.74 4.18
C THR A 5 12.29 7.98 4.05
N LEU A 6 12.30 6.77 3.49
CA LEU A 6 11.08 6.00 3.19
C LEU A 6 10.66 5.02 4.30
N GLY A 7 11.47 4.85 5.35
CA GLY A 7 11.17 3.95 6.49
C GLY A 7 10.28 4.57 7.58
N GLN A 8 9.83 5.82 7.38
CA GLN A 8 8.97 6.50 8.34
C GLN A 8 7.51 6.10 8.13
N PRO A 9 6.74 5.88 9.21
CA PRO A 9 5.31 5.64 9.11
C PRO A 9 4.65 6.86 8.48
N ARG A 10 3.84 6.64 7.44
CA ARG A 10 3.07 7.70 6.80
C ARG A 10 1.67 7.72 7.38
N SER A 11 1.15 8.91 7.63
CA SER A 11 -0.22 9.09 8.08
C SER A 11 -1.10 9.24 6.83
N ILE A 12 -2.01 8.29 6.63
CA ILE A 12 -3.00 8.31 5.55
C ILE A 12 -4.39 8.43 6.15
N ARG A 13 -5.38 8.83 5.34
CA ARG A 13 -6.79 8.83 5.73
C ARG A 13 -7.47 7.66 5.04
N ILE A 14 -8.19 6.85 5.81
CA ILE A 14 -8.98 5.72 5.30
C ILE A 14 -10.37 5.86 5.92
N ASN A 15 -11.42 5.95 5.10
CA ASN A 15 -12.79 6.11 5.59
C ASN A 15 -12.94 7.27 6.60
N GLY A 16 -12.25 8.38 6.35
CA GLY A 16 -12.24 9.56 7.24
C GLY A 16 -11.44 9.39 8.55
N ARG A 17 -10.90 8.20 8.85
CA ARG A 17 -10.05 7.95 10.01
C ARG A 17 -8.58 8.09 9.65
N ARG A 18 -7.82 8.81 10.48
CA ARG A 18 -6.37 8.92 10.33
C ARG A 18 -5.71 7.60 10.75
N THR A 19 -5.08 6.93 9.80
CA THR A 19 -4.39 5.66 10.00
C THR A 19 -2.90 5.87 9.83
N SER A 20 -2.11 5.50 10.85
CA SER A 20 -0.66 5.47 10.73
C SER A 20 -0.24 4.14 10.11
N LEU A 21 0.27 4.18 8.88
CA LEU A 21 0.70 2.99 8.15
C LEU A 21 2.24 2.93 8.15
N ARG A 22 2.79 1.84 8.67
CA ARG A 22 4.23 1.57 8.67
C ARG A 22 4.56 0.49 7.66
N LEU A 23 5.27 0.88 6.62
CA LEU A 23 5.79 0.00 5.58
C LEU A 23 7.27 0.24 5.39
N GLU A 24 7.95 -0.77 4.87
CA GLU A 24 9.32 -0.68 4.41
C GLU A 24 9.38 0.23 3.17
N PRO A 25 10.52 0.90 2.92
CA PRO A 25 10.72 1.72 1.73
C PRO A 25 10.29 1.09 0.41
N VAL A 26 10.64 -0.18 0.21
CA VAL A 26 10.33 -0.92 -1.02
C VAL A 26 8.83 -1.13 -1.19
N ALA A 27 8.10 -1.42 -0.11
CA ALA A 27 6.65 -1.59 -0.17
C ALA A 27 5.94 -0.27 -0.50
N TRP A 28 6.43 0.87 0.01
CA TRP A 28 5.92 2.19 -0.38
C TRP A 28 6.16 2.49 -1.86
N LEU A 29 7.38 2.27 -2.35
CA LEU A 29 7.72 2.51 -3.75
C LEU A 29 6.85 1.67 -4.68
N SER A 30 6.78 0.36 -4.44
CA SER A 30 5.95 -0.52 -5.24
C SER A 30 4.47 -0.18 -5.17
N LEU A 31 3.95 0.26 -4.02
CA LEU A 31 2.57 0.73 -3.91
C LEU A 31 2.31 1.96 -4.81
N PHE A 32 3.25 2.91 -4.86
CA PHE A 32 3.13 4.07 -5.74
C PHE A 32 3.22 3.68 -7.22
N ASP A 33 4.12 2.77 -7.58
CA ASP A 33 4.26 2.28 -8.95
C ASP A 33 2.98 1.56 -9.42
N ILE A 34 2.35 0.77 -8.54
CA ILE A 34 1.08 0.09 -8.84
C ILE A 34 -0.04 1.11 -9.00
N ALA A 35 -0.16 2.07 -8.08
CA ALA A 35 -1.16 3.12 -8.14
C ALA A 35 -1.06 3.90 -9.48
N GLU A 36 0.15 4.27 -9.90
CA GLU A 36 0.39 4.94 -11.18
C GLU A 36 -0.02 4.06 -12.38
N ARG A 37 0.37 2.79 -12.40
CA ARG A 37 0.04 1.84 -13.48
C ARG A 37 -1.46 1.62 -13.66
N GLU A 38 -2.17 1.63 -12.54
CA GLU A 38 -3.61 1.35 -12.48
C GLU A 38 -4.46 2.63 -12.55
N ALA A 39 -3.81 3.78 -12.80
CA ALA A 39 -4.43 5.10 -12.84
C ALA A 39 -5.28 5.41 -11.59
N MET A 40 -4.79 4.98 -10.43
CA MET A 40 -5.39 5.21 -9.10
C MET A 40 -4.48 6.10 -8.26
N SER A 41 -5.05 6.83 -7.31
CA SER A 41 -4.24 7.42 -6.24
C SER A 41 -3.77 6.34 -5.25
N PRO A 42 -2.63 6.54 -4.56
CA PRO A 42 -2.17 5.61 -3.54
C PRO A 42 -3.18 5.45 -2.39
N ASP A 43 -3.92 6.51 -2.07
CA ASP A 43 -4.96 6.46 -1.04
C ASP A 43 -6.13 5.56 -1.48
N GLU A 44 -6.64 5.70 -2.71
CA GLU A 44 -7.70 4.83 -3.26
C GLU A 44 -7.28 3.36 -3.28
N LEU A 45 -6.03 3.08 -3.70
CA LEU A 45 -5.50 1.72 -3.70
C LEU A 45 -5.44 1.13 -2.28
N ILE A 46 -5.00 1.93 -1.30
CA ILE A 46 -4.97 1.49 0.11
C ILE A 46 -6.39 1.28 0.66
N GLU A 47 -7.36 2.12 0.30
CA GLU A 47 -8.76 1.96 0.70
C GLU A 47 -9.37 0.68 0.10
N ARG A 48 -9.08 0.37 -1.16
CA ARG A 48 -9.46 -0.90 -1.79
C ARG A 48 -8.87 -2.09 -1.03
N ILE A 49 -7.56 -2.08 -0.76
CA ILE A 49 -6.88 -3.13 0.02
C ILE A 49 -7.49 -3.23 1.43
N ALA A 50 -7.80 -2.11 2.08
CA ALA A 50 -8.40 -2.08 3.41
C ALA A 50 -9.81 -2.69 3.45
N THR A 51 -10.53 -2.62 2.33
CA THR A 51 -11.88 -3.17 2.15
C THR A 51 -11.84 -4.67 1.82
N GLU A 52 -10.89 -5.09 0.98
CA GLU A 52 -10.77 -6.48 0.51
C GLU A 52 -10.00 -7.39 1.48
N LYS A 53 -9.15 -6.84 2.35
CA LYS A 53 -8.36 -7.65 3.30
C LYS A 53 -9.26 -8.43 4.25
N ALA A 54 -8.77 -9.60 4.68
CA ALA A 54 -9.39 -10.34 5.78
C ALA A 54 -9.50 -9.46 7.05
N PRO A 55 -10.62 -9.54 7.81
CA PRO A 55 -10.85 -8.70 8.99
C PRO A 55 -9.73 -8.77 10.03
N GLU A 56 -9.17 -9.95 10.26
CA GLU A 56 -8.10 -10.24 11.22
C GLU A 56 -6.71 -9.76 10.79
N ARG A 57 -6.51 -9.48 9.49
CA ARG A 57 -5.22 -9.02 8.97
C ARG A 57 -5.07 -7.52 9.17
N CYS A 58 -3.92 -7.08 9.69
CA CYS A 58 -3.62 -5.65 9.79
C CYS A 58 -3.35 -5.07 8.39
N LEU A 59 -3.71 -3.79 8.20
CA LEU A 59 -3.58 -3.14 6.89
C LEU A 59 -2.14 -3.13 6.37
N ALA A 60 -1.16 -2.91 7.24
CA ALA A 60 0.25 -2.92 6.84
C ALA A 60 0.68 -4.28 6.28
N SER A 61 0.20 -5.39 6.85
CA SER A 61 0.47 -6.73 6.32
C SER A 61 -0.26 -6.96 5.00
N ALA A 62 -1.53 -6.54 4.92
CA ALA A 62 -2.32 -6.63 3.69
C ALA A 62 -1.66 -5.90 2.50
N VAL A 63 -1.18 -4.67 2.72
CA VAL A 63 -0.50 -3.89 1.67
C VAL A 63 0.79 -4.58 1.18
N ARG A 64 1.61 -5.12 2.08
CA ARG A 64 2.82 -5.86 1.67
C ARG A 64 2.50 -7.09 0.83
N VAL A 65 1.50 -7.87 1.24
CA VAL A 65 1.05 -9.06 0.52
C VAL A 65 0.51 -8.67 -0.85
N PHE A 66 -0.37 -7.67 -0.90
CA PHE A 66 -0.94 -7.15 -2.14
C PHE A 66 0.15 -6.73 -3.13
N VAL A 67 1.13 -5.93 -2.69
CA VAL A 67 2.26 -5.51 -3.53
C VAL A 67 3.02 -6.72 -4.08
N ALA A 68 3.37 -7.69 -3.22
CA ALA A 68 4.11 -8.87 -3.65
C ALA A 68 3.31 -9.71 -4.66
N ASP A 69 2.01 -9.88 -4.40
CA ASP A 69 1.10 -10.65 -5.23
C ASP A 69 0.88 -10.00 -6.61
N TYR A 70 0.71 -8.68 -6.67
CA TYR A 70 0.57 -7.94 -7.92
C TYR A 70 1.74 -8.20 -8.88
N TRP A 71 2.98 -8.16 -8.36
CA TRP A 71 4.17 -8.43 -9.17
C TRP A 71 4.32 -9.91 -9.53
N GLN A 72 3.90 -10.82 -8.65
CA GLN A 72 3.91 -12.25 -8.90
C GLN A 72 2.93 -12.65 -10.03
N GLN A 73 1.80 -11.95 -10.14
CA GLN A 73 0.76 -12.21 -11.14
C GLN A 73 0.99 -11.51 -12.48
N GLY A 74 2.08 -10.74 -12.64
CA GLY A 74 2.42 -10.06 -13.89
C GLY A 74 1.90 -8.62 -14.01
N GLY A 75 1.39 -8.04 -12.93
CA GLY A 75 1.05 -6.62 -12.84
C GLY A 75 -0.30 -6.23 -13.44
N HIS A 76 -1.37 -6.93 -13.05
CA HIS A 76 -2.75 -6.60 -13.40
C HIS A 76 -3.64 -6.66 -12.15
N LEU A 77 -4.57 -5.71 -12.02
CA LEU A 77 -5.51 -5.55 -10.90
C LEU A 77 -6.92 -6.10 -11.16
#